data_AF-A0A7S2AEJ1-F1
#
_entry.id   AF-A0A7S2AEJ1-F1
#
_cell.length_a   1.000
_cell.length_b   1.000
_cell.length_c   1.000
_cell.angle_alpha   90.00
_cell.angle_beta   90.00
_cell.angle_gamma   90.00
#
_symmetry.space_group_name_H-M   'P 1'
#
loop_
_entity.id
_entity.type
_entity.pdbx_description
1 polymer ?
#
loop_
_entity_poly.entity_id
_entity_poly.type
_entity_poly.pdbx_seq_one_letter_code
_entity_poly.pdbx_strand_id
1 'polypeptide(L)'
;TDGGFGMACHNYDGDMLTDEVSQVHRSPGFISSVLTGKREDGALIKEYEASHGTVADLWHAHLRGEETSMNPLGMVVALLGAMRHAATLVPDSDEDIVRFTECCRAAMDQAFADGRGTRDMAGPTGLTTEAFVESVGEDLTARLLGRKSVAPVVLVEDPDHGKKVPRKYRRNYSIHESKMKEFFNRFDTDGNGMICFDEFVEMSLELGIAPMSYEAVHADEKKEEERADREAGERGRVRQWASLEEPKLY
;
A
#
# COMPACT_ATOMS: atom_id res chain seq x y z
N THR A 1 7.12 -8.15 2.35
CA THR A 1 7.07 -7.88 3.79
C THR A 1 5.86 -8.63 4.31
N ASP A 2 5.96 -9.18 5.51
CA ASP A 2 4.81 -9.85 6.14
C ASP A 2 3.86 -8.84 6.81
N GLY A 3 4.21 -7.54 6.77
CA GLY A 3 3.39 -6.47 7.32
C GLY A 3 3.34 -6.51 8.85
N GLY A 4 2.25 -6.03 9.45
CA GLY A 4 1.96 -6.21 10.87
C GLY A 4 2.68 -5.27 11.85
N PHE A 5 3.36 -4.24 11.35
CA PHE A 5 4.05 -3.23 12.19
C PHE A 5 3.52 -1.82 11.91
N GLY A 6 3.82 -0.88 12.82
CA GLY A 6 3.49 0.55 12.68
C GLY A 6 4.69 1.43 13.00
N MET A 7 4.79 2.57 12.31
CA MET A 7 5.85 3.56 12.52
C MET A 7 5.24 4.91 12.90
N ALA A 8 5.86 5.59 13.87
CA ALA A 8 5.53 6.96 14.24
C ALA A 8 6.77 7.84 14.01
N CYS A 9 6.63 8.81 13.11
CA CYS A 9 7.76 9.58 12.58
C CYS A 9 7.52 11.07 12.74
N HIS A 10 8.59 11.87 12.77
CA HIS A 10 8.43 13.31 12.54
C HIS A 10 7.97 13.55 11.11
N ASN A 11 7.46 14.75 10.84
CA ASN A 11 6.84 15.08 9.55
C ASN A 11 7.76 14.73 8.36
N TYR A 12 8.99 15.23 8.36
CA TYR A 12 9.95 14.98 7.27
C TYR A 12 10.30 13.50 7.11
N ASP A 13 10.60 12.80 8.21
CA ASP A 13 10.94 11.38 8.18
C ASP A 13 9.75 10.55 7.68
N GLY A 14 8.54 10.91 8.10
CA GLY A 14 7.30 10.25 7.69
C GLY A 14 7.03 10.41 6.20
N ASP A 15 7.24 11.61 5.65
CA ASP A 15 7.09 11.87 4.21
C ASP A 15 8.01 10.96 3.38
N MET A 16 9.30 10.92 3.73
CA MET A 16 10.28 10.09 3.02
C MET A 16 10.01 8.58 3.19
N LEU A 17 9.73 8.13 4.42
CA LEU A 17 9.51 6.70 4.69
C LEU A 17 8.20 6.20 4.09
N THR A 18 7.15 7.03 4.05
CA THR A 18 5.87 6.63 3.43
C THR A 18 6.00 6.50 1.91
N ASP A 19 6.84 7.31 1.26
CA ASP A 19 7.20 7.13 -0.14
C ASP A 19 7.87 5.77 -0.39
N GLU A 20 8.80 5.35 0.45
CA GLU A 20 9.44 4.03 0.36
C GLU A 20 8.44 2.88 0.60
N VAL A 21 7.63 2.99 1.66
CA VAL A 21 6.58 2.01 1.97
C VAL A 21 5.61 1.88 0.80
N SER A 22 5.24 3.00 0.14
CA SER A 22 4.36 2.96 -1.02
C SER A 22 4.95 2.18 -2.21
N GLN A 23 6.27 2.24 -2.39
CA GLN A 23 6.96 1.49 -3.44
C GLN A 23 7.00 -0.01 -3.12
N VAL A 24 7.11 -0.38 -1.85
CA VAL A 24 6.97 -1.78 -1.39
C VAL A 24 5.54 -2.27 -1.60
N HIS A 25 4.55 -1.44 -1.29
CA HIS A 25 3.11 -1.74 -1.39
C HIS A 25 2.48 -1.36 -2.73
N ARG A 26 3.25 -1.51 -3.83
CA ARG A 26 2.86 -1.39 -5.25
C ARG A 26 2.97 0.02 -5.81
N SER A 27 2.28 1.02 -5.27
CA SER A 27 2.38 2.42 -5.71
C SER A 27 1.82 3.39 -4.65
N PRO A 28 2.13 4.70 -4.75
CA PRO A 28 1.56 5.74 -3.87
C PRO A 28 0.04 5.68 -3.73
N GLY A 29 -0.69 5.37 -4.81
CA GLY A 29 -2.16 5.28 -4.78
C GLY A 29 -2.76 4.15 -3.94
N PHE A 30 -1.92 3.29 -3.33
CA PHE A 30 -2.33 2.21 -2.41
C PHE A 30 -2.11 2.55 -0.93
N ILE A 31 -1.56 3.72 -0.63
CA ILE A 31 -1.43 4.26 0.71
C ILE A 31 -2.57 5.27 0.94
N SER A 32 -3.14 5.27 2.14
CA SER A 32 -4.12 6.28 2.56
C SER A 32 -3.41 7.47 3.19
N SER A 33 -3.83 8.69 2.85
CA SER A 33 -3.45 9.90 3.58
C SER A 33 -4.65 10.39 4.38
N VAL A 34 -4.49 10.44 5.71
CA VAL A 34 -5.55 10.84 6.64
C VAL A 34 -4.96 11.81 7.66
N LEU A 35 -5.31 13.09 7.54
CA LEU A 35 -4.95 14.09 8.53
C LEU A 35 -5.92 13.98 9.71
N THR A 36 -5.38 13.74 10.91
CA THR A 36 -6.16 13.67 12.14
C THR A 36 -5.80 14.84 13.06
N GLY A 37 -6.80 15.67 13.36
CA GLY A 37 -6.73 16.77 14.31
C GLY A 37 -7.75 16.61 15.44
N LYS A 38 -7.82 17.61 16.32
CA LYS A 38 -8.73 17.60 17.47
C LYS A 38 -9.40 18.97 17.62
N ARG A 39 -10.72 18.98 17.76
CA ARG A 39 -11.53 20.18 18.07
C ARG A 39 -11.37 20.55 19.55
N GLU A 40 -11.78 21.78 19.89
CA GLU A 40 -11.79 22.26 21.27
C GLU A 40 -12.65 21.39 22.21
N ASP A 41 -13.77 20.86 21.70
CA ASP A 41 -14.68 19.94 22.41
C ASP A 41 -14.13 18.51 22.56
N GLY A 42 -12.95 18.24 21.99
CA GLY A 42 -12.29 16.95 22.04
C GLY A 42 -12.66 15.98 20.93
N ALA A 43 -13.64 16.31 20.08
CA ALA A 43 -13.97 15.49 18.91
C ALA A 43 -12.84 15.51 17.87
N LEU A 44 -12.65 14.40 17.17
CA LEU A 44 -11.63 14.30 16.14
C LEU A 44 -12.05 15.02 14.87
N ILE A 45 -11.14 15.81 14.31
CA ILE A 45 -11.21 16.32 12.94
C ILE A 45 -10.47 15.33 12.07
N LYS A 46 -11.09 14.80 11.02
CA LYS A 46 -10.39 13.94 10.06
C LYS A 46 -10.63 14.43 8.64
N GLU A 47 -9.56 14.58 7.90
CA GLU A 47 -9.57 14.82 6.46
C GLU A 47 -8.94 13.59 5.79
N TYR A 48 -9.52 13.16 4.66
CA TYR A 48 -9.10 11.99 3.92
C TYR A 48 -8.81 12.40 2.49
N GLU A 49 -7.67 12.01 1.97
CA GLU A 49 -7.26 12.25 0.58
C GLU A 49 -6.62 10.99 -0.02
N ALA A 50 -6.55 10.96 -1.35
CA ALA A 50 -5.77 9.95 -2.06
C ALA A 50 -4.30 10.38 -2.11
N SER A 51 -3.37 9.45 -1.89
CA SER A 51 -1.92 9.71 -1.94
C SER A 51 -1.36 9.81 -3.37
N HIS A 52 -2.12 10.43 -4.29
CA HIS A 52 -1.68 10.69 -5.67
C HIS A 52 -2.20 12.05 -6.16
N GLY A 53 -1.49 12.65 -7.12
CA GLY A 53 -1.92 13.91 -7.74
C GLY A 53 -3.11 13.76 -8.70
N THR A 54 -3.40 14.82 -9.45
CA THR A 54 -4.57 14.95 -10.35
C THR A 54 -4.49 14.14 -11.64
N VAL A 55 -3.41 13.38 -11.87
CA VAL A 55 -3.26 12.47 -13.02
C VAL A 55 -3.38 13.20 -14.38
N ALA A 56 -2.59 14.27 -14.53
CA ALA A 56 -2.66 15.19 -15.68
C ALA A 56 -2.47 14.51 -17.05
N ASP A 57 -1.68 13.45 -17.12
CA ASP A 57 -1.47 12.66 -18.35
C ASP A 57 -2.78 12.04 -18.86
N LEU A 58 -3.56 11.40 -17.96
CA LEU A 58 -4.88 10.86 -18.31
C LEU A 58 -5.90 11.97 -18.58
N TRP A 59 -5.81 13.10 -17.89
CA TRP A 59 -6.67 14.24 -18.17
C TRP A 59 -6.49 14.73 -19.62
N HIS A 60 -5.25 14.85 -20.09
CA HIS A 60 -4.99 15.21 -21.48
C HIS A 60 -5.41 14.13 -22.47
N ALA A 61 -5.29 12.85 -22.15
CA ALA A 61 -5.82 11.76 -22.97
C ALA A 61 -7.35 11.85 -23.09
N HIS A 62 -8.04 12.06 -21.96
CA HIS A 62 -9.49 12.29 -21.93
C HIS A 62 -9.90 13.49 -22.79
N LEU A 63 -9.18 14.61 -22.73
CA LEU A 63 -9.44 15.79 -23.57
C LEU A 63 -9.27 15.51 -25.08
N ARG A 64 -8.47 14.51 -25.46
CA ARG A 64 -8.32 14.04 -26.85
C ARG A 64 -9.38 13.01 -27.26
N GLY A 65 -10.30 12.64 -26.36
CA GLY A 65 -11.27 11.57 -26.60
C GLY A 65 -10.66 10.17 -26.58
N GLU A 66 -9.44 10.04 -26.03
CA GLU A 66 -8.80 8.74 -25.85
C GLU A 66 -9.40 8.02 -24.64
N GLU A 67 -9.39 6.70 -24.72
CA GLU A 67 -9.80 5.83 -23.64
C GLU A 67 -8.84 5.94 -22.45
N THR A 68 -9.38 6.04 -21.22
CA THR A 68 -8.58 6.11 -20.00
C THR A 68 -8.86 4.93 -19.07
N SER A 69 -7.91 4.61 -18.19
CA SER A 69 -8.06 3.58 -17.15
C SER A 69 -7.41 4.07 -15.86
N MET A 70 -8.06 5.03 -15.22
CA MET A 70 -7.66 5.61 -13.95
C MET A 70 -8.16 4.72 -12.81
N ASN A 71 -7.26 4.23 -11.97
CA ASN A 71 -7.61 3.45 -10.78
C ASN A 71 -8.17 4.37 -9.69
N PRO A 72 -9.47 4.26 -9.32
CA PRO A 72 -10.10 5.16 -8.37
C PRO A 72 -9.96 4.69 -6.90
N LEU A 73 -9.23 3.60 -6.63
CA LEU A 73 -9.17 2.94 -5.32
C LEU A 73 -8.85 3.91 -4.18
N GLY A 74 -7.77 4.69 -4.29
CA GLY A 74 -7.37 5.64 -3.25
C GLY A 74 -8.44 6.70 -2.98
N MET A 75 -9.07 7.23 -4.03
CA MET A 75 -10.13 8.25 -3.91
C MET A 75 -11.39 7.67 -3.27
N VAL A 76 -11.80 6.46 -3.66
CA VAL A 76 -12.97 5.79 -3.07
C VAL A 76 -12.70 5.48 -1.61
N VAL A 77 -11.53 4.94 -1.25
CA VAL A 77 -11.17 4.67 0.14
C VAL A 77 -11.19 5.96 0.98
N ALA A 78 -10.66 7.07 0.45
CA ALA A 78 -10.72 8.37 1.12
C ALA A 78 -12.17 8.83 1.34
N LEU A 79 -13.02 8.77 0.31
CA LEU A 79 -14.44 9.15 0.39
C LEU A 79 -15.21 8.28 1.41
N LEU A 80 -15.02 6.95 1.36
CA LEU A 80 -15.67 6.03 2.30
C LEU A 80 -15.21 6.29 3.74
N GLY A 81 -13.92 6.58 3.96
CA GLY A 81 -13.38 6.98 5.25
C GLY A 81 -14.01 8.27 5.79
N ALA A 82 -14.13 9.28 4.93
CA ALA A 82 -14.79 10.54 5.27
C ALA A 82 -16.28 10.35 5.63
N MET A 83 -17.01 9.54 4.85
CA MET A 83 -18.41 9.21 5.13
C MET A 83 -18.58 8.49 6.48
N ARG A 84 -17.74 7.49 6.76
CA ARG A 84 -17.76 6.78 8.05
C ARG A 84 -17.44 7.73 9.21
N HIS A 85 -16.43 8.59 9.06
CA HIS A 85 -16.12 9.58 10.09
C HIS A 85 -17.28 10.54 10.33
N ALA A 86 -17.90 11.06 9.27
CA ALA A 86 -19.07 11.93 9.38
C ALA A 86 -20.23 11.25 10.13
N ALA A 87 -20.48 9.97 9.86
CA ALA A 87 -21.50 9.18 10.55
C ALA A 87 -21.24 9.07 12.06
N THR A 88 -19.97 8.96 12.48
CA THR A 88 -19.61 8.96 13.92
C THR A 88 -19.83 10.31 14.63
N LEU A 89 -19.94 11.41 13.88
CA LEU A 89 -20.13 12.76 14.44
C LEU A 89 -21.62 13.13 14.60
N VAL A 90 -22.54 12.42 13.96
CA VAL A 90 -23.98 12.73 13.94
C VAL A 90 -24.76 11.63 14.67
N PRO A 91 -25.49 11.95 15.75
CA PRO A 91 -26.37 10.99 16.42
C PRO A 91 -27.43 10.41 15.45
N ASP A 92 -27.73 9.11 15.58
CA ASP A 92 -28.84 8.41 14.91
C ASP A 92 -28.78 8.28 13.36
N SER A 93 -27.61 8.45 12.72
CA SER A 93 -27.47 8.40 11.25
C SER A 93 -26.50 7.34 10.70
N ASP A 94 -26.07 6.38 11.51
CA ASP A 94 -24.89 5.56 11.21
C ASP A 94 -25.15 4.34 10.31
N GLU A 95 -26.26 3.63 10.49
CA GLU A 95 -26.45 2.30 9.88
C GLU A 95 -26.47 2.31 8.34
N ASP A 96 -27.19 3.26 7.72
CA ASP A 96 -27.27 3.35 6.26
C ASP A 96 -25.94 3.75 5.62
N ILE A 97 -25.18 4.65 6.27
CA ILE A 97 -23.87 5.09 5.79
C ILE A 97 -22.87 3.94 5.93
N VAL A 98 -22.83 3.27 7.08
CA VAL A 98 -21.97 2.11 7.30
C VAL A 98 -22.28 1.03 6.27
N ARG A 99 -23.55 0.69 6.11
CA ARG A 99 -23.99 -0.30 5.13
C ARG A 99 -23.59 0.07 3.70
N PHE A 100 -23.79 1.32 3.29
CA PHE A 100 -23.37 1.78 1.97
C PHE A 100 -21.85 1.65 1.78
N THR A 101 -21.06 2.11 2.76
CA THR A 101 -19.60 2.10 2.67
C THR A 101 -19.04 0.69 2.60
N GLU A 102 -19.60 -0.25 3.36
CA GLU A 102 -19.20 -1.66 3.35
C GLU A 102 -19.58 -2.34 2.03
N CYS A 103 -20.79 -2.08 1.51
CA CYS A 103 -21.21 -2.59 0.21
C CYS A 103 -20.31 -2.06 -0.92
N CYS A 104 -19.98 -0.77 -0.90
CA CYS A 104 -19.14 -0.12 -1.90
C CYS A 104 -17.72 -0.68 -1.88
N ARG A 105 -17.13 -0.82 -0.68
CA ARG A 105 -15.81 -1.43 -0.51
C ARG A 105 -15.79 -2.87 -1.04
N ALA A 106 -16.76 -3.69 -0.63
CA ALA A 106 -16.83 -5.08 -1.05
C ALA A 106 -17.06 -5.23 -2.57
N ALA A 107 -17.87 -4.37 -3.18
CA ALA A 107 -18.08 -4.36 -4.63
C ALA A 107 -16.80 -4.04 -5.41
N MET A 108 -16.04 -3.06 -4.93
CA MET A 108 -14.79 -2.66 -5.57
C MET A 108 -13.70 -3.72 -5.41
N ASP A 109 -13.53 -4.28 -4.21
CA ASP A 109 -12.58 -5.37 -3.94
C ASP A 109 -12.91 -6.60 -4.81
N GLN A 110 -14.20 -6.93 -4.98
CA GLN A 110 -14.63 -8.04 -5.81
C GLN A 110 -14.34 -7.79 -7.29
N ALA A 111 -14.54 -6.56 -7.78
CA ALA A 111 -14.21 -6.22 -9.17
C ALA A 111 -12.71 -6.43 -9.45
N PHE A 112 -11.82 -6.04 -8.54
CA PHE A 112 -10.39 -6.33 -8.68
C PHE A 112 -10.08 -7.82 -8.60
N ALA A 113 -10.68 -8.55 -7.65
CA ALA A 113 -10.47 -10.00 -7.48
C ALA A 113 -10.92 -10.81 -8.70
N ASP A 114 -12.00 -10.38 -9.37
CA ASP A 114 -12.54 -11.03 -10.56
C ASP A 114 -11.75 -10.68 -11.84
N GLY A 115 -10.64 -9.93 -11.74
CA GLY A 115 -9.88 -9.44 -12.89
C GLY A 115 -10.59 -8.35 -13.70
N ARG A 116 -11.70 -7.80 -13.19
CA ARG A 116 -12.44 -6.66 -13.74
C ARG A 116 -11.92 -5.32 -13.21
N GLY A 117 -10.65 -5.28 -12.79
CA GLY A 117 -9.99 -4.05 -12.34
C GLY A 117 -9.58 -3.14 -13.51
N THR A 118 -9.07 -1.95 -13.18
CA THR A 118 -8.38 -1.06 -14.13
C THR A 118 -7.07 -1.68 -14.63
N ARG A 119 -6.53 -1.16 -15.74
CA ARG A 119 -5.40 -1.77 -16.48
C ARG A 119 -4.10 -1.90 -15.69
N ASP A 120 -3.87 -1.02 -14.71
CA ASP A 120 -2.74 -1.13 -13.78
C ASP A 120 -2.86 -2.32 -12.81
N MET A 121 -4.09 -2.81 -12.61
CA MET A 121 -4.43 -3.92 -11.74
C MET A 121 -4.78 -5.20 -12.48
N ALA A 122 -5.31 -5.14 -13.69
CA ALA A 122 -5.75 -6.31 -14.46
C ALA A 122 -4.93 -6.52 -15.76
N GLY A 123 -3.95 -5.66 -16.04
CA GLY A 123 -3.15 -5.72 -17.27
C GLY A 123 -3.94 -5.25 -18.51
N PRO A 124 -3.54 -5.66 -19.73
CA PRO A 124 -4.13 -5.16 -20.98
C PRO A 124 -5.63 -5.42 -21.13
N THR A 125 -6.16 -6.45 -20.46
CA THR A 125 -7.60 -6.79 -20.47
C THR A 125 -8.41 -6.02 -19.42
N GLY A 126 -7.75 -5.15 -18.65
CA GLY A 126 -8.41 -4.34 -17.63
C GLY A 126 -9.39 -3.32 -18.22
N LEU A 127 -10.36 -2.94 -17.40
CA LEU A 127 -11.45 -2.05 -17.76
C LEU A 127 -10.98 -0.60 -17.90
N THR A 128 -11.75 0.19 -18.65
CA THR A 128 -11.65 1.65 -18.65
C THR A 128 -12.11 2.21 -17.32
N THR A 129 -11.83 3.50 -17.10
CA THR A 129 -12.34 4.23 -15.92
C THR A 129 -13.87 4.10 -15.84
N GLU A 130 -14.56 4.32 -16.95
CA GLU A 130 -16.02 4.31 -17.03
C GLU A 130 -16.60 2.91 -16.84
N ALA A 131 -16.05 1.91 -17.55
CA ALA A 131 -16.51 0.53 -17.45
C ALA A 131 -16.25 -0.06 -16.05
N PHE A 132 -15.14 0.33 -15.40
CA PHE A 132 -14.87 -0.05 -14.03
C PHE A 132 -15.93 0.53 -13.07
N VAL A 133 -16.23 1.82 -13.18
CA VAL A 133 -17.25 2.49 -12.36
C VAL A 133 -18.63 1.85 -12.56
N GLU A 134 -19.01 1.57 -13.80
CA GLU A 134 -20.27 0.89 -14.11
C GLU A 134 -20.32 -0.51 -13.47
N SER A 135 -19.26 -1.30 -13.65
CA SER A 135 -19.19 -2.67 -13.11
C SER A 135 -19.25 -2.71 -11.57
N VAL A 136 -18.62 -1.75 -10.90
CA VAL A 136 -18.72 -1.59 -9.43
C VAL A 136 -20.11 -1.11 -9.02
N GLY A 137 -20.71 -0.18 -9.77
CA GLY A 137 -22.05 0.35 -9.50
C GLY A 137 -23.16 -0.70 -9.60
N GLU A 138 -23.07 -1.59 -10.58
CA GLU A 138 -23.98 -2.74 -10.71
C GLU A 138 -23.88 -3.68 -9.50
N ASP A 139 -22.66 -4.01 -9.07
CA ASP A 139 -22.43 -4.90 -7.94
C ASP A 139 -22.86 -4.26 -6.60
N LEU A 140 -22.54 -2.98 -6.42
CA LEU A 140 -23.00 -2.17 -5.28
C LEU A 140 -24.53 -2.19 -5.19
N THR A 141 -25.22 -1.94 -6.31
CA THR A 141 -26.69 -1.96 -6.36
C THR A 141 -27.24 -3.33 -5.97
N ALA A 142 -26.64 -4.42 -6.46
CA ALA A 142 -27.05 -5.77 -6.10
C ALA A 142 -26.88 -6.05 -4.59
N ARG A 143 -25.80 -5.58 -3.96
CA ARG A 143 -25.55 -5.71 -2.51
C ARG A 143 -26.53 -4.89 -1.68
N LEU A 144 -26.80 -3.65 -2.08
CA LEU A 144 -27.79 -2.78 -1.42
C LEU A 144 -29.23 -3.34 -1.51
N LEU A 145 -29.55 -4.09 -2.56
CA LEU A 145 -30.82 -4.80 -2.71
C LEU A 145 -30.84 -6.18 -2.01
N GLY A 146 -29.78 -6.56 -1.29
CA GLY A 146 -29.68 -7.84 -0.60
C GLY A 146 -29.54 -9.06 -1.52
N ARG A 147 -29.22 -8.84 -2.81
CA ARG A 147 -29.06 -9.91 -3.81
C ARG A 147 -27.67 -10.54 -3.79
N LYS A 148 -26.71 -9.89 -3.13
CA LYS A 148 -25.34 -10.36 -2.95
C LYS A 148 -24.86 -10.07 -1.54
N SER A 149 -23.96 -10.92 -1.04
CA SER A 149 -23.35 -10.79 0.29
C SER A 149 -22.50 -9.52 0.42
N VAL A 150 -22.36 -8.99 1.64
CA VAL A 150 -21.42 -7.91 1.98
C VAL A 150 -20.15 -8.47 2.64
N ALA A 151 -20.05 -9.80 2.77
CA ALA A 151 -18.88 -10.44 3.36
C ALA A 151 -17.58 -10.00 2.66
N PRO A 152 -16.49 -9.85 3.41
CA PRO A 152 -15.19 -9.51 2.84
C PRO A 152 -14.83 -10.49 1.73
N VAL A 153 -14.28 -9.96 0.64
CA VAL A 153 -13.76 -10.80 -0.43
C VAL A 153 -12.57 -11.56 0.14
N VAL A 154 -12.75 -12.85 0.37
CA VAL A 154 -11.65 -13.74 0.76
C VAL A 154 -10.79 -13.93 -0.48
N LEU A 155 -9.65 -13.26 -0.52
CA LEU A 155 -8.60 -13.61 -1.45
C LEU A 155 -8.14 -15.00 -1.04
N VAL A 156 -8.52 -16.02 -1.83
CA VAL A 156 -7.94 -17.35 -1.67
C VAL A 156 -6.46 -17.18 -1.95
N GLU A 157 -5.63 -17.37 -0.91
CA GLU A 157 -4.19 -17.49 -1.09
C GLU A 157 -3.98 -18.69 -2.00
N ASP A 158 -3.73 -18.43 -3.27
CA ASP A 158 -3.29 -19.46 -4.19
C ASP A 158 -1.96 -20.00 -3.63
N PRO A 159 -1.90 -21.31 -3.31
CA PRO A 159 -0.76 -21.93 -2.64
C PRO A 159 0.54 -21.85 -3.43
N ASP A 160 0.51 -21.38 -4.68
CA ASP A 160 1.68 -21.17 -5.55
C ASP A 160 2.13 -19.68 -5.63
N HIS A 161 1.75 -18.84 -4.66
CA HIS A 161 1.86 -17.38 -4.73
C HIS A 161 1.01 -16.81 -5.87
N GLY A 162 -0.30 -16.74 -5.63
CA GLY A 162 -1.30 -16.18 -6.56
C GLY A 162 -0.77 -15.02 -7.37
N LYS A 163 -0.72 -15.23 -8.69
CA LYS A 163 -0.05 -14.36 -9.67
C LYS A 163 -0.26 -12.88 -9.34
N LYS A 164 0.66 -12.31 -8.55
CA LYS A 164 0.65 -10.89 -8.25
C LYS A 164 0.77 -10.20 -9.60
N VAL A 165 -0.20 -9.34 -9.88
CA VAL A 165 -0.25 -8.65 -11.16
C VAL A 165 1.11 -7.98 -11.39
N PRO A 166 1.81 -8.32 -12.49
CA PRO A 166 3.17 -7.84 -12.72
C PRO A 166 3.27 -6.32 -12.60
N ARG A 167 4.26 -5.84 -11.84
CA ARG A 167 4.49 -4.39 -11.61
C ARG A 167 4.72 -3.60 -12.90
N LYS A 168 5.14 -4.26 -13.98
CA LYS A 168 5.29 -3.67 -15.32
C LYS A 168 4.02 -3.06 -15.91
N TYR A 169 2.84 -3.39 -15.38
CA TYR A 169 1.57 -2.78 -15.80
C TYR A 169 1.27 -1.44 -15.12
N ARG A 170 2.13 -0.97 -14.20
CA ARG A 170 2.03 0.37 -13.64
C ARG A 170 2.22 1.42 -14.74
N ARG A 171 1.41 2.48 -14.70
CA ARG A 171 1.55 3.63 -15.60
C ARG A 171 2.91 4.31 -15.39
N ASN A 172 3.51 4.79 -16.48
CA ASN A 172 4.80 5.47 -16.50
C ASN A 172 5.96 4.66 -15.90
N TYR A 173 5.85 3.33 -15.89
CA TYR A 173 6.90 2.42 -15.43
C TYR A 173 7.37 1.55 -16.59
N SER A 174 8.57 1.82 -17.11
CA SER A 174 9.20 1.04 -18.18
C SER A 174 10.61 0.63 -17.78
N ILE A 175 11.01 -0.60 -18.14
CA ILE A 175 12.31 -1.17 -17.77
C ILE A 175 13.26 -1.17 -18.98
N HIS A 176 14.55 -0.91 -18.74
CA HIS A 176 15.58 -1.06 -19.76
C HIS A 176 16.14 -2.48 -19.74
N GLU A 177 15.61 -3.35 -20.60
CA GLU A 177 15.95 -4.78 -20.63
C GLU A 177 17.45 -5.05 -20.82
N SER A 178 18.13 -4.25 -21.65
CA SER A 178 19.58 -4.39 -21.86
C SER A 178 20.39 -4.13 -20.60
N LYS A 179 20.05 -3.09 -19.83
CA LYS A 179 20.70 -2.79 -18.54
C LYS A 179 20.36 -3.83 -17.48
N MET A 180 19.14 -4.35 -17.49
CA MET A 180 18.76 -5.47 -16.61
C MET A 180 19.59 -6.72 -16.93
N LYS A 181 19.84 -6.99 -18.21
CA LYS A 181 20.69 -8.10 -18.65
C LYS A 181 22.15 -7.89 -18.28
N GLU A 182 22.67 -6.67 -18.44
CA GLU A 182 24.02 -6.33 -17.99
C GLU A 182 24.19 -6.52 -16.48
N PHE A 183 23.21 -6.06 -15.70
CA PHE A 183 23.17 -6.24 -14.26
C PHE A 183 23.09 -7.72 -13.87
N PHE A 184 22.24 -8.51 -14.57
CA PHE A 184 22.16 -9.95 -14.37
C PHE A 184 23.50 -10.64 -14.63
N ASN A 185 24.10 -10.38 -15.79
CA ASN A 185 25.37 -10.98 -16.21
C ASN A 185 26.56 -10.61 -15.29
N ARG A 186 26.45 -9.53 -14.51
CA ARG A 186 27.47 -9.15 -13.53
C ARG A 186 27.56 -10.16 -12.39
N PHE A 187 26.44 -10.75 -12.00
CA PHE A 187 26.35 -11.68 -10.86
C PHE A 187 26.21 -13.15 -11.30
N ASP A 188 25.84 -13.42 -12.55
CA ASP A 188 25.94 -14.73 -13.21
C ASP A 188 27.41 -14.99 -13.61
N THR A 189 28.22 -15.38 -12.63
CA THR A 189 29.68 -15.49 -12.75
C THR A 189 30.11 -16.65 -13.63
N ASP A 190 29.32 -17.73 -13.64
CA ASP A 190 29.58 -18.90 -14.48
C ASP A 190 28.94 -18.79 -15.88
N GLY A 191 28.10 -17.77 -16.10
CA GLY A 191 27.50 -17.43 -17.39
C GLY A 191 26.47 -18.46 -17.86
N ASN A 192 25.92 -19.26 -16.95
CA ASN A 192 24.98 -20.33 -17.27
C ASN A 192 23.55 -19.82 -17.51
N GLY A 193 23.29 -18.51 -17.27
CA GLY A 193 21.98 -17.88 -17.40
C GLY A 193 21.08 -18.02 -16.16
N MET A 194 21.63 -18.44 -15.02
CA MET A 194 20.94 -18.68 -13.74
C MET A 194 21.80 -18.15 -12.59
N ILE A 195 21.18 -17.48 -11.62
CA ILE A 195 21.85 -17.07 -10.39
C ILE A 195 21.72 -18.20 -9.36
N CYS A 196 22.84 -18.81 -8.96
CA CYS A 196 22.84 -19.80 -7.89
C CYS A 196 22.79 -19.14 -6.50
N PHE A 197 22.66 -19.94 -5.44
CA PHE A 197 22.55 -19.41 -4.07
C PHE A 197 23.77 -18.59 -3.65
N ASP A 198 24.98 -19.06 -3.97
CA ASP A 198 26.21 -18.36 -3.60
C ASP A 198 26.33 -17.01 -4.33
N GLU A 199 26.01 -16.98 -5.63
CA GLU A 199 25.94 -15.74 -6.42
C GLU A 199 24.85 -14.78 -5.91
N PHE A 200 23.72 -15.31 -5.45
CA PHE A 200 22.67 -14.51 -4.82
C PHE A 200 23.13 -13.91 -3.49
N VAL A 201 23.91 -14.63 -2.69
CA VAL A 201 24.50 -14.13 -1.43
C VAL A 201 25.49 -13.00 -1.73
N GLU A 202 26.40 -13.20 -2.68
CA GLU A 202 27.37 -12.18 -3.11
C GLU A 202 26.65 -10.94 -3.66
N MET A 203 25.63 -11.12 -4.49
CA MET A 203 24.78 -10.03 -4.97
C MET A 203 24.10 -9.28 -3.82
N SER A 204 23.54 -10.00 -2.84
CA SER A 204 22.84 -9.38 -1.71
C SER A 204 23.78 -8.61 -0.79
N LEU A 205 25.02 -9.10 -0.61
CA LEU A 205 26.08 -8.43 0.13
C LEU A 205 26.55 -7.17 -0.61
N GLU A 206 26.80 -7.26 -1.91
CA GLU A 206 27.26 -6.11 -2.72
C GLU A 206 26.20 -4.99 -2.76
N LEU A 207 24.92 -5.36 -2.85
CA LEU A 207 23.80 -4.42 -2.83
C LEU A 207 23.46 -3.90 -1.42
N GLY A 208 24.10 -4.44 -0.37
CA GLY A 208 23.84 -4.03 1.01
C GLY A 208 22.43 -4.39 1.52
N ILE A 209 21.81 -5.43 0.94
CA ILE A 209 20.45 -5.88 1.30
C ILE A 209 20.45 -7.21 2.06
N ALA A 210 21.62 -7.83 2.24
CA ALA A 210 21.76 -9.05 3.00
C ALA A 210 21.32 -8.81 4.46
N PRO A 211 20.37 -9.60 4.99
CA PRO A 211 19.93 -9.44 6.37
C PRO A 211 21.07 -9.80 7.33
N MET A 212 21.24 -8.99 8.37
CA MET A 212 22.15 -9.31 9.46
C MET A 212 21.58 -10.42 10.35
N SER A 213 22.45 -11.16 11.03
CA SER A 213 22.01 -12.10 12.06
C SER A 213 21.34 -11.35 13.22
N TYR A 214 20.37 -11.99 13.88
CA TYR A 214 19.72 -11.41 15.06
C TYR A 214 20.72 -10.98 16.14
N GLU A 215 21.77 -11.78 16.35
CA GLU A 215 22.86 -11.46 17.28
C GLU A 215 23.57 -10.15 16.92
N ALA A 216 23.83 -9.93 15.63
CA ALA A 216 24.47 -8.71 15.15
C ALA A 216 23.53 -7.50 15.28
N VAL A 217 22.24 -7.66 14.97
CA VAL A 217 21.22 -6.61 15.13
C VAL A 217 21.14 -6.16 16.60
N HIS A 218 20.97 -7.10 17.54
CA HIS A 218 20.88 -6.78 18.96
C HIS A 218 22.16 -6.16 19.53
N ALA A 219 23.33 -6.58 19.04
CA ALA A 219 24.60 -5.98 19.43
C ALA A 219 24.74 -4.52 18.95
N ASP A 220 24.15 -4.18 17.79
CA ASP A 220 24.15 -2.83 17.25
C ASP A 220 23.13 -1.93 17.95
N GLU A 221 21.90 -2.44 18.18
CA GLU A 221 20.86 -1.76 18.97
C GLU A 221 21.39 -1.33 20.35
N LYS A 222 22.06 -2.25 21.05
CA LYS A 222 22.65 -1.96 22.36
C LYS A 222 23.73 -0.88 22.29
N LYS A 223 24.54 -0.85 21.23
CA LYS A 223 25.57 0.19 21.06
C LYS A 223 24.94 1.57 20.81
N GLU A 224 23.89 1.62 20.01
CA GLU A 224 23.16 2.87 19.74
C GLU A 224 22.40 3.35 20.97
N GLU A 225 21.81 2.46 21.77
CA GLU A 225 21.25 2.81 23.08
C GLU A 225 22.32 3.40 24.03
N GLU A 226 23.46 2.73 24.17
CA GLU A 226 24.57 3.22 25.00
C GLU A 226 25.13 4.55 24.51
N ARG A 227 25.11 4.80 23.18
CA ARG A 227 25.52 6.07 22.57
C ARG A 227 24.50 7.17 22.82
N ALA A 228 23.23 6.90 22.58
CA ALA A 228 22.14 7.83 22.83
C ALA A 228 22.05 8.22 24.31
N ASP A 229 22.27 7.27 25.23
CA ASP A 229 22.32 7.54 26.68
C ASP A 229 23.50 8.44 27.07
N ARG A 230 24.66 8.29 26.42
CA ARG A 230 25.80 9.20 26.61
C ARG A 230 25.50 10.60 26.06
N GLU A 231 24.83 10.69 24.92
CA GLU A 231 24.48 11.96 24.27
C GLU A 231 23.31 12.69 24.98
N ALA A 232 22.40 11.97 25.62
CA ALA A 232 21.29 12.52 26.43
C ALA A 232 21.72 13.05 27.81
N GLY A 233 23.00 12.90 28.17
CA GLY A 233 23.60 13.44 29.39
C GLY A 233 23.77 14.96 29.34
N GLU A 234 22.68 15.70 29.61
CA GLU A 234 22.60 17.03 30.29
C GLU A 234 21.20 17.69 30.14
N ARG A 235 20.28 17.13 29.32
CA ARG A 235 18.87 17.60 29.26
C ARG A 235 17.89 16.41 29.32
N GLY A 236 17.27 16.25 30.50
CA GLY A 236 16.01 15.57 30.79
C GLY A 236 15.52 14.44 29.86
N ARG A 237 15.61 13.20 30.36
CA ARG A 237 14.97 11.99 29.80
C ARG A 237 13.44 12.10 29.75
N VAL A 238 12.85 11.90 28.56
CA VAL A 238 11.53 11.25 28.39
C VAL A 238 11.48 10.52 27.04
N ARG A 239 11.83 9.22 26.98
CA ARG A 239 11.29 8.28 25.98
C ARG A 239 11.22 6.88 26.58
N GLN A 240 10.04 6.26 26.48
CA GLN A 240 9.79 4.87 26.83
C GLN A 240 9.59 4.15 25.48
N TRP A 241 10.55 3.34 25.07
CA TRP A 241 10.42 2.51 23.88
C TRP A 241 9.67 1.23 24.27
N ALA A 242 8.66 0.85 23.49
CA ALA A 242 7.99 -0.43 23.64
C ALA A 242 8.94 -1.52 23.13
N SER A 243 9.38 -2.42 24.02
CA SER A 243 10.12 -3.61 23.64
C SER A 243 9.25 -4.46 22.70
N LEU A 244 9.74 -4.73 21.50
CA LEU A 244 9.19 -5.77 20.64
C LEU A 244 9.51 -7.13 21.29
N GLU A 245 8.60 -7.62 22.13
CA GLU A 245 8.59 -9.04 22.49
C GLU A 245 8.23 -9.86 21.24
N GLU A 246 8.86 -11.03 21.12
CA GLU A 246 8.67 -11.98 20.03
C GLU A 246 7.20 -12.18 19.65
N PRO A 247 6.84 -12.23 18.36
CA PRO A 247 5.51 -12.65 17.97
C PRO A 247 5.32 -14.11 18.39
N LYS A 248 4.54 -14.34 19.44
CA LYS A 248 4.00 -15.67 19.75
C LYS A 248 3.10 -16.07 18.59
N LEU A 249 3.57 -17.03 17.80
CA LEU A 249 2.76 -17.77 16.84
C LEU A 249 1.53 -18.35 17.56
N TYR A 250 0.35 -17.82 17.24
CA TYR A 250 -0.94 -18.45 17.44
C TYR A 250 -1.75 -18.30 16.15
#